data_AF-A0A662DZ90-F1
#
_entry.id   AF-A0A662DZ90-F1
#
_cell.length_a   1.000
_cell.length_b   1.000
_cell.length_c   1.000
_cell.angle_alpha   90.00
_cell.angle_beta   90.00
_cell.angle_gamma   90.00
#
_symmetry.space_group_name_H-M   'P 1'
#
loop_
_entity.id
_entity.type
_entity.pdbx_description
1 polymer ?
#
loop_
_entity_poly.entity_id
_entity_poly.type
_entity_poly.pdbx_seq_one_letter_code
_entity_poly.pdbx_strand_id
1 'polypeptide(L)'
;MTTLKNFTDIDAEITLEASADMDDPYRCVKQGATNTDTCDICDTAGEYAIGVIGQSWDDGEFCSIQRSGIATIVAGAAVASGAMVAVDASGRVITALNTHAWRVGYALTAASAAGDEIAVLWDPAPMAAAAYGVKTMKVRVAAASGGFAGETTLFTLPAKAVVQTVYVDVITAEATGTTKTMDVGTAGTSNDPDGYLDGIDVSGTGQFRPVYTNAAVTAGVLLSDDEDGSGALVPTHDETSGGDPVTASPAAA
;
A
#
# COMPACT_ATOMS: atom_id res chain seq x y z
N MET A 1 -24.94 -13.72 31.04
CA MET A 1 -24.22 -12.43 30.93
C MET A 1 -22.85 -12.77 30.34
N THR A 2 -22.73 -12.74 29.02
CA THR A 2 -21.50 -13.10 28.31
C THR A 2 -20.59 -11.90 28.36
N THR A 3 -19.54 -11.95 29.16
CA THR A 3 -18.53 -10.89 29.20
C THR A 3 -17.86 -10.84 27.84
N LEU A 4 -18.15 -9.80 27.07
CA LEU A 4 -17.38 -9.44 25.88
C LEU A 4 -15.94 -9.22 26.36
N LYS A 5 -15.04 -10.15 26.06
CA LYS A 5 -13.61 -9.90 26.20
C LYS A 5 -13.28 -8.78 25.21
N ASN A 6 -12.85 -7.63 25.71
CA ASN A 6 -12.30 -6.60 24.86
C ASN A 6 -11.09 -7.23 24.14
N PHE A 7 -11.13 -7.31 22.81
CA PHE A 7 -10.05 -7.82 21.95
C PHE A 7 -8.80 -6.92 21.94
N THR A 8 -8.58 -6.15 23.00
CA THR A 8 -7.38 -5.32 23.17
C THR A 8 -6.16 -6.17 23.53
N ASP A 9 -6.38 -7.35 24.10
CA ASP A 9 -5.38 -8.42 24.16
C ASP A 9 -5.47 -9.20 22.84
N ILE A 10 -4.86 -8.68 21.78
CA ILE A 10 -4.42 -9.57 20.69
C ILE A 10 -3.53 -10.58 21.39
N ASP A 11 -3.98 -11.83 21.49
CA ASP A 11 -3.27 -12.89 22.22
C ASP A 11 -1.80 -12.90 21.72
N ALA A 12 -0.90 -12.38 22.56
CA ALA A 12 0.51 -12.22 22.23
C ALA A 12 1.20 -13.57 22.04
N GLU A 13 0.49 -14.64 22.37
CA GLU A 13 0.92 -16.02 22.36
C GLU A 13 -0.18 -16.89 21.71
N ILE A 14 0.22 -17.81 20.85
CA ILE A 14 -0.64 -18.90 20.36
C ILE A 14 0.02 -20.24 20.67
N THR A 15 -0.77 -21.30 20.62
CA THR A 15 -0.28 -22.66 20.80
C THR A 15 -0.62 -23.50 19.58
N LEU A 16 0.38 -24.17 19.00
CA LEU A 16 0.24 -25.09 17.85
C LEU A 16 1.07 -26.34 18.12
N GLU A 17 0.81 -27.44 17.40
CA GLU A 17 1.57 -28.68 17.53
C GLU A 17 2.86 -28.61 16.70
N ALA A 18 4.02 -28.98 17.24
CA ALA A 18 5.26 -29.06 16.49
C ALA A 18 5.19 -30.16 15.43
N SER A 19 5.48 -29.85 14.16
CA SER A 19 5.44 -30.83 13.07
C SER A 19 6.73 -31.65 12.90
N ALA A 20 7.75 -31.33 13.68
CA ALA A 20 9.05 -31.99 13.77
C ALA A 20 9.76 -31.51 15.04
N ASP A 21 10.86 -32.16 15.41
CA ASP A 21 11.72 -31.72 16.51
C ASP A 21 12.28 -30.30 16.23
N MET A 22 12.05 -29.38 17.16
CA MET A 22 12.52 -28.00 17.14
C MET A 22 13.60 -27.80 18.20
N ASP A 23 14.75 -28.45 18.03
CA ASP A 23 15.85 -28.44 19.01
C ASP A 23 16.44 -27.05 19.27
N ASP A 24 16.26 -26.12 18.33
CA ASP A 24 16.83 -24.78 18.37
C ASP A 24 15.83 -23.75 18.93
N PRO A 25 16.01 -23.24 20.17
CA PRO A 25 15.14 -22.20 20.70
C PRO A 25 15.35 -20.86 19.97
N TYR A 26 14.44 -19.92 20.19
CA TYR A 26 14.52 -18.55 19.65
C TYR A 26 14.57 -18.52 18.11
N ARG A 27 13.78 -19.41 17.50
CA ARG A 27 13.57 -19.49 16.05
C ARG A 27 12.22 -18.96 15.65
N CYS A 28 12.19 -18.33 14.49
CA CYS A 28 10.97 -17.96 13.80
C CYS A 28 10.29 -19.23 13.27
N VAL A 29 8.99 -19.31 13.49
CA VAL A 29 8.17 -20.44 13.05
C VAL A 29 7.10 -19.97 12.07
N LYS A 30 6.67 -20.89 11.21
CA LYS A 30 5.57 -20.76 10.26
C LYS A 30 4.46 -21.77 10.61
N GLN A 31 3.28 -21.51 10.06
CA GLN A 31 2.19 -22.49 10.12
C GLN A 31 2.50 -23.65 9.16
N GLY A 32 2.20 -24.87 9.57
CA GLY A 32 2.40 -26.06 8.75
C GLY A 32 1.65 -25.97 7.42
N ALA A 33 2.33 -26.31 6.33
CA ALA A 33 1.78 -26.16 4.97
C ALA A 33 0.60 -27.13 4.70
N THR A 34 0.62 -28.31 5.32
CA THR A 34 -0.39 -29.37 5.13
C THR A 34 -1.42 -29.40 6.26
N ASN A 35 -1.02 -29.01 7.47
CA ASN A 35 -1.88 -28.97 8.65
C ASN A 35 -1.76 -27.60 9.34
N THR A 36 -2.84 -26.83 9.31
CA THR A 36 -2.90 -25.48 9.91
C THR A 36 -2.79 -25.49 11.43
N ASP A 37 -2.98 -26.64 12.07
CA ASP A 37 -2.88 -26.77 13.53
C ASP A 37 -1.45 -27.07 13.99
N THR A 38 -0.50 -27.13 13.04
CA THR A 38 0.92 -27.38 13.32
C THR A 38 1.81 -26.15 13.09
N CYS A 39 2.94 -26.10 13.77
CA CYS A 39 4.03 -25.14 13.62
C CYS A 39 5.28 -25.86 13.07
N ASP A 40 6.05 -25.17 12.22
CA ASP A 40 7.37 -25.62 11.76
C ASP A 40 8.37 -24.46 11.81
N ILE A 41 9.67 -24.73 11.89
CA ILE A 41 10.70 -23.69 11.75
C ILE A 41 10.65 -23.16 10.30
N CYS A 42 10.86 -21.85 10.14
CA CYS A 42 10.99 -21.27 8.80
C CYS A 42 12.21 -21.86 8.08
N ASP A 43 12.02 -22.31 6.84
CA ASP A 43 12.99 -22.97 5.96
C ASP A 43 13.31 -22.16 4.70
N THR A 44 12.64 -21.03 4.50
CA THR A 44 12.72 -20.20 3.29
C THR A 44 12.99 -18.74 3.64
N ALA A 45 14.05 -18.17 3.08
CA ALA A 45 14.41 -16.79 3.34
C ALA A 45 13.32 -15.80 2.90
N GLY A 46 12.93 -14.91 3.81
CA GLY A 46 11.90 -13.90 3.58
C GLY A 46 10.47 -14.43 3.54
N GLU A 47 10.22 -15.64 4.04
CA GLU A 47 8.87 -16.20 4.17
C GLU A 47 8.08 -15.60 5.34
N TYR A 48 6.80 -15.94 5.42
CA TYR A 48 5.92 -15.48 6.49
C TYR A 48 6.14 -16.30 7.77
N ALA A 49 6.63 -15.65 8.82
CA ALA A 49 6.69 -16.23 10.16
C ALA A 49 5.50 -15.76 11.00
N ILE A 50 4.82 -16.71 11.64
CA ILE A 50 3.67 -16.47 12.51
C ILE A 50 4.10 -15.96 13.90
N GLY A 51 5.32 -16.28 14.32
CA GLY A 51 5.88 -15.90 15.61
C GLY A 51 7.25 -16.52 15.87
N VAL A 52 7.63 -16.53 17.15
CA VAL A 52 8.93 -17.05 17.64
C VAL A 52 8.70 -18.03 18.79
N ILE A 53 9.45 -19.13 18.82
CA ILE A 53 9.47 -20.07 19.95
C ILE A 53 10.50 -19.66 21.01
N GLY A 54 10.14 -19.78 22.28
CA GLY A 54 11.03 -19.42 23.41
C GLY A 54 11.92 -20.55 23.94
N GLN A 55 11.67 -21.80 23.52
CA GLN A 55 12.36 -23.01 23.97
C GLN A 55 12.28 -24.09 22.89
N SER A 56 13.00 -25.20 23.08
CA SER A 56 12.92 -26.38 22.22
C SER A 56 11.64 -27.18 22.45
N TRP A 57 11.18 -27.90 21.43
CA TRP A 57 9.95 -28.72 21.46
C TRP A 57 10.18 -30.01 20.65
N ASP A 58 9.67 -31.13 21.12
CA ASP A 58 9.71 -32.40 20.39
C ASP A 58 8.54 -32.51 19.38
N ASP A 59 8.67 -33.34 18.35
CA ASP A 59 7.58 -33.63 17.39
C ASP A 59 6.28 -34.05 18.10
N GLY A 60 5.16 -33.43 17.71
CA GLY A 60 3.84 -33.66 18.28
C GLY A 60 3.55 -32.94 19.61
N GLU A 61 4.50 -32.17 20.16
CA GLU A 61 4.26 -31.36 21.35
C GLU A 61 3.61 -30.00 21.03
N PHE A 62 2.81 -29.47 21.96
CA PHE A 62 2.18 -28.16 21.80
C PHE A 62 3.15 -27.02 22.09
N CYS A 63 3.69 -26.42 21.04
CA CYS A 63 4.62 -25.31 21.04
C CYS A 63 3.92 -23.98 21.41
N SER A 64 4.48 -23.23 22.36
CA SER A 64 4.09 -21.84 22.63
C SER A 64 4.82 -20.88 21.69
N ILE A 65 4.06 -20.01 21.01
CA ILE A 65 4.56 -19.12 19.96
C ILE A 65 4.23 -17.67 20.31
N GLN A 66 5.24 -16.84 20.50
CA GLN A 66 5.08 -15.40 20.68
C GLN A 66 4.80 -14.71 19.33
N ARG A 67 3.63 -14.09 19.18
CA ARG A 67 3.16 -13.45 17.93
C ARG A 67 3.33 -11.95 17.87
N SER A 68 3.61 -11.29 19.00
CA SER A 68 3.75 -9.84 19.07
C SER A 68 4.62 -9.43 20.26
N GLY A 69 5.11 -8.19 20.25
CA GLY A 69 5.89 -7.60 21.32
C GLY A 69 7.39 -7.80 21.13
N ILE A 70 8.15 -7.83 22.22
CA ILE A 70 9.61 -7.99 22.15
C ILE A 70 9.95 -9.48 22.30
N ALA A 71 10.55 -10.06 21.26
CA ALA A 71 11.01 -11.45 21.25
C ALA A 71 12.54 -11.50 21.24
N THR A 72 13.11 -12.49 21.93
CA THR A 72 14.53 -12.87 21.79
C THR A 72 14.66 -13.82 20.61
N ILE A 73 15.52 -13.50 19.65
CA ILE A 73 15.70 -14.27 18.42
C ILE A 73 17.19 -14.41 18.11
N VAL A 74 17.60 -15.56 17.58
CA VAL A 74 18.97 -15.74 17.08
C VAL A 74 19.14 -15.06 15.73
N ALA A 75 20.23 -14.32 15.56
CA ALA A 75 20.60 -13.69 14.31
C ALA A 75 21.25 -14.68 13.33
N GLY A 76 20.91 -14.57 12.03
CA GLY A 76 21.53 -15.34 10.95
C GLY A 76 22.76 -14.66 10.33
N ALA A 77 23.01 -13.39 10.66
CA ALA A 77 24.12 -12.58 10.19
C ALA A 77 24.32 -11.36 11.11
N ALA A 78 25.26 -10.48 10.79
CA ALA A 78 25.34 -9.17 11.44
C ALA A 78 24.04 -8.36 11.19
N VAL A 79 23.49 -7.77 12.24
CA VAL A 79 22.25 -6.97 12.20
C VAL A 79 22.48 -5.70 13.00
N ALA A 80 22.23 -4.54 12.39
CA ALA A 80 22.32 -3.26 13.10
C ALA A 80 21.08 -3.02 13.97
N SER A 81 21.26 -2.35 15.11
CA SER A 81 20.14 -1.84 15.90
C SER A 81 19.27 -0.91 15.04
N GLY A 82 17.95 -1.06 15.10
CA GLY A 82 16.97 -0.34 14.29
C GLY A 82 16.80 -0.87 12.86
N ALA A 83 17.59 -1.86 12.44
CA ALA A 83 17.38 -2.48 11.13
C ALA A 83 16.05 -3.22 11.08
N MET A 84 15.37 -3.13 9.94
CA MET A 84 14.25 -4.03 9.65
C MET A 84 14.79 -5.42 9.42
N VAL A 85 14.11 -6.42 9.98
CA VAL A 85 14.54 -7.81 9.92
C VAL A 85 13.55 -8.69 9.15
N ALA A 86 14.08 -9.73 8.54
CA ALA A 86 13.36 -10.81 7.87
C ALA A 86 13.94 -12.15 8.33
N VAL A 87 13.22 -13.23 8.07
CA VAL A 87 13.65 -14.58 8.44
C VAL A 87 14.59 -15.14 7.37
N ASP A 88 15.60 -15.90 7.76
CA ASP A 88 16.45 -16.68 6.85
C ASP A 88 15.92 -18.11 6.65
N ALA A 89 16.65 -18.94 5.89
CA ALA A 89 16.25 -20.32 5.63
C ALA A 89 16.47 -21.28 6.82
N SER A 90 16.76 -20.76 8.01
CA SER A 90 16.99 -21.55 9.23
C SER A 90 16.23 -20.98 10.42
N GLY A 91 15.17 -20.20 10.18
CA GLY A 91 14.35 -19.60 11.22
C GLY A 91 15.07 -18.54 12.06
N ARG A 92 16.18 -17.96 11.59
CA ARG A 92 16.90 -16.88 12.28
C ARG A 92 16.55 -15.54 11.66
N VAL A 93 16.87 -14.45 12.34
CA VAL A 93 16.66 -13.10 11.80
C VAL A 93 17.90 -12.55 11.10
N ILE A 94 17.70 -11.99 9.91
CA ILE A 94 18.69 -11.27 9.13
C ILE A 94 18.18 -9.88 8.78
N THR A 95 19.07 -8.96 8.38
CA THR A 95 18.64 -7.66 7.87
C THR A 95 17.77 -7.86 6.62
N ALA A 96 16.60 -7.24 6.58
CA ALA A 96 15.65 -7.40 5.48
C ALA A 96 16.23 -6.85 4.16
N LEU A 97 16.12 -7.64 3.09
CA LEU A 97 16.44 -7.24 1.72
C LEU A 97 15.16 -6.81 1.00
N ASN A 98 15.30 -6.04 -0.08
CA ASN A 98 14.16 -5.67 -0.93
C ASN A 98 13.51 -6.87 -1.65
N THR A 99 14.19 -8.01 -1.69
CA THR A 99 13.70 -9.26 -2.28
C THR A 99 12.85 -10.08 -1.31
N HIS A 100 12.86 -9.78 0.00
CA HIS A 100 12.04 -10.49 0.97
C HIS A 100 10.60 -9.98 0.89
N ALA A 101 9.65 -10.90 0.69
CA ALA A 101 8.23 -10.57 0.65
C ALA A 101 7.69 -10.19 2.04
N TRP A 102 8.30 -10.71 3.10
CA TRP A 102 7.86 -10.50 4.47
C TRP A 102 8.97 -9.94 5.35
N ARG A 103 8.59 -8.99 6.20
CA ARG A 103 9.43 -8.44 7.27
C ARG A 103 8.76 -8.78 8.59
N VAL A 104 9.55 -9.15 9.59
CA VAL A 104 9.01 -9.66 10.86
C VAL A 104 9.11 -8.65 12.00
N GLY A 105 9.87 -7.57 11.82
CA GLY A 105 9.99 -6.53 12.83
C GLY A 105 11.22 -5.65 12.68
N TYR A 106 11.64 -5.08 13.82
CA TYR A 106 12.83 -4.22 13.93
C TYR A 106 13.76 -4.73 15.04
N ALA A 107 15.06 -4.77 14.76
CA ALA A 107 16.06 -5.11 15.77
C ALA A 107 16.17 -3.99 16.84
N LEU A 108 16.06 -4.34 18.11
CA LEU A 108 16.25 -3.44 19.25
C LEU A 108 17.69 -3.49 19.78
N THR A 109 18.40 -4.59 19.53
CA THR A 109 19.83 -4.75 19.81
C THR A 109 20.56 -5.21 18.55
N ALA A 110 21.85 -4.89 18.46
CA ALA A 110 22.68 -5.30 17.32
C ALA A 110 23.24 -6.71 17.51
N ALA A 111 23.40 -7.44 16.40
CA ALA A 111 24.18 -8.67 16.28
C ALA A 111 25.47 -8.39 15.50
N SER A 112 26.59 -8.92 15.97
CA SER A 112 27.88 -8.82 15.26
C SER A 112 28.09 -10.00 14.30
N ALA A 113 27.45 -11.13 14.54
CA ALA A 113 27.55 -12.33 13.71
C ALA A 113 26.29 -13.20 13.79
N ALA A 114 26.26 -14.25 12.97
CA ALA A 114 25.27 -15.31 13.10
C ALA A 114 25.43 -16.05 14.44
N GLY A 115 24.33 -16.40 15.08
CA GLY A 115 24.30 -17.07 16.38
C GLY A 115 24.11 -16.12 17.57
N ASP A 116 24.30 -14.81 17.40
CA ASP A 116 24.04 -13.83 18.46
C ASP A 116 22.54 -13.75 18.76
N GLU A 117 22.17 -13.71 20.04
CA GLU A 117 20.79 -13.45 20.46
C GLU A 117 20.52 -11.93 20.49
N ILE A 118 19.44 -11.51 19.83
CA ILE A 118 19.01 -10.11 19.79
C ILE A 118 17.54 -9.96 20.20
N ALA A 119 17.23 -8.82 20.79
CA ALA A 119 15.85 -8.41 21.01
C ALA A 119 15.28 -7.81 19.73
N VAL A 120 14.12 -8.29 19.30
CA VAL A 120 13.39 -7.80 18.12
C VAL A 120 12.00 -7.35 18.57
N LEU A 121 11.62 -6.13 18.19
CA LEU A 121 10.22 -5.74 18.23
C LEU A 121 9.50 -6.48 17.11
N TRP A 122 8.85 -7.57 17.48
CA TRP A 122 8.14 -8.48 16.61
C TRP A 122 6.74 -7.92 16.28
N ASP A 123 6.56 -7.62 15.00
CA ASP A 123 5.32 -7.15 14.42
C ASP A 123 5.30 -7.62 12.97
N PRO A 124 4.83 -8.87 12.70
CA PRO A 124 4.86 -9.48 11.39
C PRO A 124 3.76 -8.83 10.54
N ALA A 125 4.02 -7.61 10.10
CA ALA A 125 3.17 -6.94 9.14
C ALA A 125 3.45 -7.53 7.75
N PRO A 126 2.41 -7.90 6.97
CA PRO A 126 2.60 -8.04 5.54
C PRO A 126 3.24 -6.75 5.04
N MET A 127 4.42 -6.84 4.43
CA MET A 127 4.63 -5.94 3.30
C MET A 127 3.59 -6.41 2.30
N ALA A 128 2.42 -5.76 2.28
CA ALA A 128 1.54 -5.88 1.15
C ALA A 128 2.39 -5.45 -0.06
N ALA A 129 2.96 -6.42 -0.77
CA ALA A 129 3.49 -6.29 -2.10
C ALA A 129 2.33 -6.15 -3.08
N ALA A 130 1.42 -5.22 -2.79
CA ALA A 130 0.96 -4.28 -3.77
C ALA A 130 1.37 -2.95 -3.18
N ALA A 131 2.57 -2.47 -3.54
CA ALA A 131 2.68 -1.04 -3.67
C ALA A 131 1.48 -0.65 -4.54
N TYR A 132 0.49 0.03 -3.96
CA TYR A 132 -0.29 0.99 -4.73
C TYR A 132 0.76 2.00 -5.19
N GLY A 133 1.47 1.65 -6.25
CA GLY A 133 2.55 2.42 -6.79
C GLY A 133 1.88 3.63 -7.40
N VAL A 134 1.84 4.72 -6.64
CA VAL A 134 1.41 6.01 -7.17
C VAL A 134 2.43 6.40 -8.22
N LYS A 135 2.10 6.13 -9.49
CA LYS A 135 2.95 6.50 -10.61
C LYS A 135 2.61 7.93 -10.99
N THR A 136 3.33 8.88 -10.41
CA THR A 136 3.19 10.30 -10.75
C THR A 136 4.02 10.62 -11.98
N MET A 137 3.43 11.26 -12.99
CA MET A 137 4.15 11.83 -14.12
C MET A 137 3.91 13.34 -14.17
N LYS A 138 5.00 14.12 -14.33
CA LYS A 138 4.89 15.54 -14.67
C LYS A 138 5.05 15.71 -16.17
N VAL A 139 3.98 16.09 -16.85
CA VAL A 139 4.01 16.48 -18.27
C VAL A 139 4.27 17.98 -18.33
N ARG A 140 5.29 18.40 -19.07
CA ARG A 140 5.50 19.83 -19.36
C ARG A 140 4.76 20.17 -20.64
N VAL A 141 3.83 21.12 -20.56
CA VAL A 141 3.18 21.73 -21.73
C VAL A 141 3.81 23.10 -21.94
N ALA A 142 4.31 23.37 -23.13
CA ALA A 142 4.79 24.68 -23.53
C ALA A 142 3.74 25.35 -24.42
N ALA A 143 3.50 26.65 -24.24
CA ALA A 143 2.63 27.41 -25.12
C ALA A 143 3.20 27.41 -26.54
N ALA A 144 2.35 27.05 -27.52
CA ALA A 144 2.66 27.13 -28.93
C ALA A 144 1.55 27.93 -29.65
N SER A 145 1.94 28.73 -30.65
CA SER A 145 0.97 29.43 -31.48
C SER A 145 0.22 28.41 -32.35
N GLY A 146 -1.07 28.17 -32.07
CA GLY A 146 -1.91 27.26 -32.88
C GLY A 146 -2.79 26.27 -32.11
N GLY A 147 -2.77 26.29 -30.77
CA GLY A 147 -3.55 25.40 -29.92
C GLY A 147 -2.67 24.37 -29.19
N PHE A 148 -3.08 23.99 -27.98
CA PHE A 148 -2.34 23.05 -27.14
C PHE A 148 -2.68 21.62 -27.57
N ALA A 149 -1.72 20.91 -28.18
CA ALA A 149 -1.80 19.47 -28.35
C ALA A 149 -0.50 18.85 -27.83
N GLY A 150 -0.26 19.02 -26.52
CA GLY A 150 0.86 18.41 -25.83
C GLY A 150 0.55 16.95 -25.51
N GLU A 151 0.44 16.09 -26.52
CA GLU A 151 0.31 14.65 -26.28
C GLU A 151 1.66 14.10 -25.77
N THR A 152 1.60 13.21 -24.78
CA THR A 152 2.77 12.44 -24.37
C THR A 152 2.46 10.95 -24.42
N THR A 153 3.34 10.20 -25.08
CA THR A 153 3.29 8.74 -25.15
C THR A 153 4.22 8.08 -24.15
N LEU A 154 4.95 8.88 -23.35
CA LEU A 154 5.90 8.39 -22.35
C LEU A 154 5.24 7.70 -21.16
N PHE A 155 3.90 7.71 -21.12
CA PHE A 155 3.13 7.12 -20.05
C PHE A 155 1.88 6.45 -20.59
N THR A 156 1.81 5.14 -20.40
CA THR A 156 0.63 4.33 -20.61
C THR A 156 0.08 3.92 -19.25
N LEU A 157 -1.21 4.15 -19.03
CA LEU A 157 -1.91 3.63 -17.86
C LEU A 157 -2.00 2.10 -17.97
N PRO A 158 -1.63 1.34 -16.91
CA PRO A 158 -1.91 -0.09 -16.87
C PRO A 158 -3.40 -0.37 -17.07
N ALA A 159 -3.72 -1.54 -17.62
CA ALA A 159 -5.12 -1.98 -17.68
C ALA A 159 -5.72 -1.97 -16.27
N LYS A 160 -6.92 -1.38 -16.12
CA LYS A 160 -7.65 -1.22 -14.84
C LYS A 160 -6.97 -0.30 -13.81
N ALA A 161 -6.09 0.60 -14.23
CA ALA A 161 -5.54 1.61 -13.34
C ALA A 161 -6.62 2.63 -12.93
N VAL A 162 -6.61 3.04 -11.66
CA VAL A 162 -7.42 4.15 -11.15
C VAL A 162 -6.58 5.41 -11.11
N VAL A 163 -7.04 6.49 -11.74
CA VAL A 163 -6.40 7.80 -11.64
C VAL A 163 -6.89 8.48 -10.37
N GLN A 164 -6.02 8.60 -9.37
CA GLN A 164 -6.40 9.14 -8.07
C GLN A 164 -6.39 10.66 -8.01
N THR A 165 -5.49 11.32 -8.76
CA THR A 165 -5.35 12.77 -8.71
C THR A 165 -4.72 13.29 -10.00
N VAL A 166 -5.31 14.33 -10.56
CA VAL A 166 -4.75 15.13 -11.66
C VAL A 166 -4.70 16.59 -11.20
N TYR A 167 -3.63 17.31 -11.52
CA TYR A 167 -3.51 18.73 -11.24
C TYR A 167 -2.71 19.41 -12.34
N VAL A 168 -2.99 20.68 -12.57
CA VAL A 168 -2.26 21.53 -13.51
C VAL A 168 -1.52 22.61 -12.73
N ASP A 169 -0.28 22.86 -13.11
CA ASP A 169 0.59 23.88 -12.51
C ASP A 169 0.92 24.91 -13.60
N VAL A 170 0.19 26.03 -13.59
CA VAL A 170 0.35 27.11 -14.57
C VAL A 170 1.47 28.03 -14.10
N ILE A 171 2.65 27.84 -14.70
CA ILE A 171 3.84 28.63 -14.41
C ILE A 171 3.81 29.97 -15.16
N THR A 172 3.19 30.00 -16.34
CA THR A 172 3.05 31.21 -17.16
C THR A 172 1.61 31.30 -17.64
N ALA A 173 0.92 32.36 -17.22
CA ALA A 173 -0.46 32.60 -17.59
C ALA A 173 -0.62 32.85 -19.09
N GLU A 174 -1.70 32.34 -19.68
CA GLU A 174 -2.06 32.65 -21.06
C GLU A 174 -2.61 34.08 -21.13
N ALA A 175 -1.78 34.99 -21.60
CA ALA A 175 -2.12 36.40 -21.69
C ALA A 175 -3.12 36.69 -22.82
N THR A 176 -3.12 35.86 -23.88
CA THR A 176 -3.75 36.16 -25.17
C THR A 176 -4.73 35.09 -25.64
N GLY A 177 -5.70 35.44 -26.49
CA GLY A 177 -6.70 34.49 -27.01
C GLY A 177 -8.07 34.59 -26.33
N THR A 178 -9.09 34.13 -27.04
CA THR A 178 -10.50 34.21 -26.63
C THR A 178 -10.95 33.02 -25.77
N THR A 179 -10.16 31.94 -25.75
CA THR A 179 -10.41 30.71 -24.97
C THR A 179 -9.15 30.39 -24.18
N LYS A 180 -9.16 30.71 -22.89
CA LYS A 180 -8.04 30.50 -21.96
C LYS A 180 -8.24 29.21 -21.17
N THR A 181 -8.76 28.19 -21.83
CA THR A 181 -9.07 26.90 -21.21
C THR A 181 -8.03 25.85 -21.60
N MET A 182 -7.74 24.95 -20.68
CA MET A 182 -6.92 23.77 -20.91
C MET A 182 -7.67 22.54 -20.44
N ASP A 183 -7.62 21.51 -21.27
CA ASP A 183 -8.24 20.22 -21.00
C ASP A 183 -7.15 19.17 -20.77
N VAL A 184 -7.41 18.21 -19.89
CA VAL A 184 -6.51 17.10 -19.56
C VAL A 184 -7.32 15.82 -19.61
N GLY A 185 -6.94 14.91 -20.51
CA GLY A 185 -7.56 13.60 -20.62
C GLY A 185 -6.63 12.58 -21.26
N THR A 186 -7.22 11.61 -21.96
CA THR A 186 -6.47 10.53 -22.61
C THR A 186 -6.36 10.75 -24.11
N ALA A 187 -5.17 10.56 -24.69
CA ALA A 187 -4.98 10.70 -26.14
C ALA A 187 -5.56 9.50 -26.92
N GLY A 188 -5.96 9.71 -28.18
CA GLY A 188 -6.34 8.66 -29.14
C GLY A 188 -7.84 8.41 -29.30
N THR A 189 -8.25 7.16 -29.53
CA THR A 189 -9.67 6.75 -29.70
C THR A 189 -10.40 6.55 -28.37
N SER A 190 -9.90 7.18 -27.31
CA SER A 190 -10.61 7.23 -26.05
C SER A 190 -11.93 7.98 -26.26
N ASN A 191 -13.01 7.50 -25.66
CA ASN A 191 -14.28 8.24 -25.65
C ASN A 191 -14.21 9.49 -24.75
N ASP A 192 -13.06 9.71 -24.10
CA ASP A 192 -12.87 10.78 -23.15
C ASP A 192 -11.50 11.50 -23.32
N PRO A 193 -11.36 12.32 -24.38
CA PRO A 193 -10.16 13.12 -24.62
C PRO A 193 -9.91 14.19 -23.56
N ASP A 194 -10.94 14.57 -22.79
CA ASP A 194 -10.96 15.76 -21.93
C ASP A 194 -11.30 15.46 -20.43
N GLY A 195 -11.64 14.23 -20.06
CA GLY A 195 -12.37 13.97 -18.80
C GLY A 195 -11.56 13.70 -17.54
N TYR A 196 -10.27 14.05 -17.48
CA TYR A 196 -9.65 14.22 -16.15
C TYR A 196 -9.80 15.63 -15.61
N LEU A 197 -9.65 16.65 -16.46
CA LEU A 197 -9.92 18.05 -16.14
C LEU A 197 -10.40 18.76 -17.41
N ASP A 198 -11.59 19.32 -17.37
CA ASP A 198 -12.21 20.03 -18.50
C ASP A 198 -12.28 21.53 -18.19
N GLY A 199 -11.89 22.37 -19.15
CA GLY A 199 -12.11 23.80 -19.15
C GLY A 199 -11.28 24.60 -18.14
N ILE A 200 -10.08 24.14 -17.76
CA ILE A 200 -9.26 24.83 -16.74
C ILE A 200 -8.88 26.23 -17.21
N ASP A 201 -9.27 27.26 -16.47
CA ASP A 201 -8.85 28.64 -16.75
C ASP A 201 -7.35 28.85 -16.45
N VAL A 202 -6.56 28.94 -17.51
CA VAL A 202 -5.10 29.18 -17.45
C VAL A 202 -4.73 30.67 -17.60
N SER A 203 -5.69 31.58 -17.41
CA SER A 203 -5.47 33.03 -17.46
C SER A 203 -4.68 33.60 -16.27
N GLY A 204 -4.51 32.81 -15.21
CA GLY A 204 -3.70 33.11 -14.03
C GLY A 204 -2.66 32.03 -13.75
N THR A 205 -1.59 32.39 -13.03
CA THR A 205 -0.60 31.42 -12.55
C THR A 205 -1.08 30.73 -11.28
N GLY A 206 -0.76 29.45 -11.10
CA GLY A 206 -1.09 28.71 -9.89
C GLY A 206 -1.27 27.21 -10.10
N GLN A 207 -1.50 26.51 -9.00
CA GLN A 207 -1.88 25.10 -9.04
C GLN A 207 -3.40 24.97 -9.06
N PHE A 208 -3.91 24.33 -10.11
CA PHE A 208 -5.30 24.01 -10.30
C PHE A 208 -5.50 22.53 -9.99
N ARG A 209 -6.44 22.24 -9.10
CA ARG A 209 -6.88 20.89 -8.75
C ARG A 209 -8.37 20.80 -9.06
N PRO A 210 -8.89 19.62 -9.40
CA PRO A 210 -10.34 19.44 -9.50
C PRO A 210 -10.94 19.78 -8.13
N VAL A 211 -11.70 20.86 -8.10
CA VAL A 211 -12.60 21.17 -7.01
C VAL A 211 -13.90 20.50 -7.40
N TYR A 212 -14.30 19.46 -6.66
CA TYR A 212 -15.66 18.93 -6.80
C TYR A 212 -16.62 20.04 -6.39
N THR A 213 -17.21 20.73 -7.37
CA THR A 213 -17.97 21.98 -7.17
C THR A 213 -19.37 21.77 -6.59
N ASN A 214 -19.68 20.58 -6.07
CA ASN A 214 -20.92 20.38 -5.33
C ASN A 214 -20.68 20.58 -3.83
N ALA A 215 -20.83 21.82 -3.36
CA ALA A 215 -20.64 22.25 -1.97
C ALA A 215 -21.56 21.53 -0.94
N ALA A 216 -22.45 20.65 -1.38
CA ALA A 216 -23.35 19.85 -0.54
C ALA A 216 -22.91 18.39 -0.34
N VAL A 217 -21.84 17.91 -1.00
CA VAL A 217 -21.52 16.48 -1.02
C VAL A 217 -20.27 16.20 -0.21
N THR A 218 -20.43 15.54 0.95
CA THR A 218 -19.33 15.03 1.77
C THR A 218 -18.50 14.04 0.94
N ALA A 219 -17.18 14.25 0.88
CA ALA A 219 -16.25 13.32 0.23
C ALA A 219 -16.44 11.91 0.80
N GLY A 220 -16.93 10.99 -0.04
CA GLY A 220 -17.39 9.65 0.35
C GLY A 220 -18.74 9.24 -0.27
N VAL A 221 -19.49 10.20 -0.84
CA VAL A 221 -20.80 9.96 -1.51
C VAL A 221 -20.69 9.87 -3.05
N LEU A 222 -19.47 9.94 -3.60
CA LEU A 222 -19.21 10.08 -5.04
C LEU A 222 -19.26 8.77 -5.86
N LEU A 223 -20.23 7.89 -5.63
CA LEU A 223 -20.52 6.75 -6.51
C LEU A 223 -22.03 6.46 -6.49
N SER A 224 -22.83 7.41 -6.95
CA SER A 224 -24.24 7.14 -7.26
C SER A 224 -24.69 8.08 -8.35
N ASP A 225 -25.05 7.50 -9.49
CA ASP A 225 -25.74 8.20 -10.56
C ASP A 225 -27.25 8.16 -10.31
N ASP A 226 -27.91 9.27 -10.65
CA ASP A 226 -29.36 9.34 -10.77
C ASP A 226 -29.74 9.08 -12.23
N GLU A 227 -29.75 7.80 -12.62
CA GLU A 227 -29.96 7.41 -14.02
C GLU A 227 -31.36 7.75 -14.56
N ASP A 228 -32.34 8.07 -13.70
CA ASP A 228 -33.73 8.31 -14.09
C ASP A 228 -34.33 9.67 -13.67
N GLY A 229 -33.54 10.51 -12.98
CA GLY A 229 -33.98 11.84 -12.55
C GLY A 229 -35.03 11.82 -11.44
N SER A 230 -35.19 10.69 -10.74
CA SER A 230 -36.12 10.53 -9.63
C SER A 230 -35.58 11.04 -8.30
N GLY A 231 -34.28 11.38 -8.24
CA GLY A 231 -33.59 11.77 -7.02
C GLY A 231 -33.27 10.61 -6.08
N ALA A 232 -33.46 9.37 -6.52
CA ALA A 232 -33.05 8.17 -5.78
C ALA A 232 -31.61 7.81 -6.15
N LEU A 233 -30.66 8.18 -5.29
CA LEU A 233 -29.25 7.79 -5.46
C LEU A 233 -29.08 6.29 -5.22
N VAL A 234 -28.88 5.53 -6.29
CA VAL A 234 -28.52 4.10 -6.22
C VAL A 234 -26.99 4.00 -6.23
N PRO A 235 -26.35 3.28 -5.30
CA PRO A 235 -24.90 3.08 -5.35
C PRO A 235 -24.53 2.27 -6.58
N THR A 236 -24.11 2.94 -7.65
CA THR A 236 -23.57 2.30 -8.85
C THR A 236 -22.05 2.46 -8.83
N HIS A 237 -21.35 1.33 -8.81
CA HIS A 237 -20.00 1.29 -9.34
C HIS A 237 -20.13 1.54 -10.84
N ASP A 238 -19.57 2.64 -11.33
CA ASP A 238 -19.52 2.98 -12.75
C ASP A 238 -18.97 1.79 -13.56
N GLU A 239 -19.86 1.09 -14.27
CA GLU A 239 -19.51 0.05 -15.25
C GLU A 239 -19.69 0.55 -16.70
N THR A 240 -20.02 1.83 -16.91
CA THR A 240 -20.18 2.41 -18.25
C THR A 240 -19.06 3.38 -18.56
N SER A 241 -18.13 2.91 -19.38
CA SER A 241 -16.95 3.60 -19.89
C SER A 241 -17.20 5.03 -20.42
N GLY A 242 -17.28 6.03 -19.53
CA GLY A 242 -17.39 7.45 -19.85
C GLY A 242 -17.92 8.25 -18.67
N GLY A 243 -17.02 8.67 -17.78
CA GLY A 243 -17.37 9.56 -16.66
C GLY A 243 -17.71 10.97 -17.15
N ASP A 244 -18.76 11.58 -16.59
CA ASP A 244 -19.15 12.95 -16.90
C ASP A 244 -18.09 13.97 -16.39
N PRO A 245 -17.87 15.09 -17.12
CA PRO A 245 -16.81 16.05 -16.81
C PRO A 245 -17.05 16.81 -15.49
N VAL A 246 -16.00 16.92 -14.67
CA VAL A 246 -16.01 17.72 -13.43
C VAL A 246 -15.38 19.09 -13.71
N THR A 247 -16.19 20.15 -13.78
CA THR A 247 -15.67 21.52 -13.95
C THR A 247 -14.91 21.98 -12.71
N ALA A 248 -13.63 22.35 -12.86
CA ALA A 248 -12.79 22.87 -11.78
C ALA A 248 -12.83 24.41 -11.71
N SER A 249 -12.86 24.97 -10.50
CA SER A 249 -12.65 26.41 -10.26
C SER A 249 -11.40 26.64 -9.39
N PRO A 250 -10.72 27.80 -9.47
CA PRO A 250 -9.50 28.06 -8.70
C PRO A 250 -9.74 27.99 -7.19
N ALA A 251 -8.85 27.32 -6.47
CA ALA A 251 -8.86 27.30 -5.01
C ALA A 251 -8.51 28.70 -4.46
N ALA A 252 -9.29 29.20 -3.51
CA ALA A 252 -8.99 30.45 -2.81
C ALA A 252 -7.62 30.34 -2.11
N ALA A 253 -6.77 31.34 -2.32
CA ALA A 253 -5.44 31.46 -1.72
C ALA A 253 -5.49 31.70 -0.21
#